data_AF-A0A9Q8Q1R7-F1
#
_entry.id   AF-A0A9Q8Q1R7-F1
#
_cell.length_a   1.000
_cell.length_b   1.000
_cell.length_c   1.000
_cell.angle_alpha   90.00
_cell.angle_beta   90.00
_cell.angle_gamma   90.00
#
_symmetry.space_group_name_H-M   'P 1'
#
loop_
_entity.id
_entity.type
_entity.pdbx_description
1 polymer ?
#
loop_
_entity_poly.entity_id
_entity_poly.type
_entity_poly.pdbx_seq_one_letter_code
_entity_poly.pdbx_strand_id
1 'polypeptide(L)'
;MSNTNEKMDDVILENGRRKIARECRNKLKQLKKLSDKQSTLILNQYLPKFKLTLTDKHKNLTPKLWLIWYVNNIDKEINSDRNNHI
;
A
#
# COMPACT_ATOMS: atom_id res chain seq x y z
N MET A 1 -2.00 -27.82 -17.33
CA MET A 1 -2.30 -26.55 -18.00
C MET A 1 -2.02 -25.44 -17.01
N SER A 2 -1.01 -24.60 -17.29
CA SER A 2 -0.59 -23.54 -16.37
C SER A 2 -1.66 -22.46 -16.28
N ASN A 3 -2.03 -22.08 -15.05
CA ASN A 3 -2.98 -21.00 -14.72
C ASN A 3 -2.39 -19.63 -15.07
N THR A 4 -2.30 -19.33 -16.36
CA THR A 4 -1.82 -18.04 -16.86
C THR A 4 -2.75 -16.89 -16.44
N ASN A 5 -4.05 -17.18 -16.29
CA ASN A 5 -5.07 -16.20 -15.90
C ASN A 5 -4.91 -15.77 -14.44
N GLU A 6 -4.75 -16.72 -13.50
CA GLU A 6 -4.57 -16.38 -12.08
C GLU A 6 -3.30 -15.56 -11.82
N LYS A 7 -2.23 -15.83 -12.57
CA LYS A 7 -0.96 -15.10 -12.44
C LYS A 7 -1.08 -13.66 -12.96
N MET A 8 -1.87 -13.43 -14.02
CA MET A 8 -2.14 -12.09 -14.52
C MET A 8 -3.02 -11.29 -13.54
N ASP A 9 -4.03 -11.92 -12.95
CA ASP A 9 -4.92 -11.28 -11.98
C ASP A 9 -4.18 -10.85 -10.71
N ASP A 10 -3.25 -11.68 -10.19
CA ASP A 10 -2.48 -11.32 -8.99
C ASP A 10 -1.52 -10.14 -9.26
N VAL A 11 -0.96 -10.04 -10.47
CA VAL A 11 -0.12 -8.90 -10.87
C VAL A 11 -0.94 -7.61 -10.98
N ILE A 12 -2.13 -7.67 -11.58
CA ILE A 12 -3.03 -6.51 -11.69
C ILE A 12 -3.44 -6.03 -10.29
N LEU A 13 -3.82 -6.96 -9.41
CA LEU A 13 -4.19 -6.65 -8.04
C LEU A 13 -3.02 -6.11 -7.22
N GLU A 14 -1.81 -6.63 -7.43
CA GLU A 14 -0.59 -6.13 -6.80
C GLU A 14 -0.28 -4.69 -7.21
N ASN A 15 -0.39 -4.39 -8.50
CA ASN A 15 -0.25 -3.03 -9.00
C ASN A 15 -1.31 -2.10 -8.40
N GLY A 16 -2.55 -2.59 -8.23
CA GLY A 16 -3.62 -1.89 -7.51
C GLY A 16 -3.26 -1.58 -6.06
N ARG A 17 -2.81 -2.59 -5.30
CA ARG A 17 -2.36 -2.47 -3.90
C ARG A 17 -1.26 -1.42 -3.78
N ARG A 18 -0.23 -1.51 -4.61
CA ARG A 18 0.92 -0.59 -4.62
C ARG A 18 0.54 0.83 -5.02
N LYS A 19 -0.38 1.01 -5.99
CA LYS A 19 -0.88 2.33 -6.37
C LYS A 19 -1.60 3.03 -5.22
N ILE A 20 -2.54 2.34 -4.58
CA ILE A 20 -3.31 2.90 -3.45
C ILE A 20 -2.40 3.24 -2.27
N ALA A 21 -1.45 2.35 -1.95
CA ALA A 21 -0.48 2.59 -0.89
C ALA A 21 0.45 3.77 -1.20
N ARG A 22 0.87 3.97 -2.47
CA ARG A 22 1.65 5.13 -2.89
C ARG A 22 0.89 6.43 -2.74
N GLU A 23 -0.40 6.46 -3.13
CA GLU A 23 -1.27 7.62 -2.92
C GLU A 23 -1.42 7.95 -1.43
N CYS A 24 -1.67 6.92 -0.60
CA CYS A 24 -1.77 7.07 0.86
C CYS A 24 -0.47 7.63 1.45
N ARG A 25 0.70 7.08 1.08
CA ARG A 25 2.01 7.58 1.50
C ARG A 25 2.21 9.04 1.13
N ASN A 26 1.91 9.41 -0.12
CA ASN A 26 2.07 10.79 -0.58
C ASN A 26 1.21 11.75 0.23
N LYS A 27 -0.03 11.35 0.55
CA LYS A 27 -0.92 12.16 1.40
C LYS A 27 -0.39 12.30 2.83
N LEU A 28 0.20 11.24 3.39
CA LEU A 28 0.86 11.29 4.70
C LEU A 28 2.07 12.24 4.67
N LYS A 29 2.94 12.17 3.64
CA LYS A 29 4.13 13.03 3.55
C LYS A 29 3.82 14.51 3.25
N GLN A 30 2.66 14.82 2.69
CA GLN A 30 2.22 16.22 2.50
C GLN A 30 1.97 16.96 3.81
N LEU A 31 1.72 16.24 4.91
CA LEU A 31 1.50 16.85 6.21
C LEU A 31 2.85 17.14 6.88
N LYS A 32 3.17 18.43 7.09
CA LYS A 32 4.40 18.89 7.76
C LYS A 32 4.55 18.36 9.20
N LYS A 33 3.45 18.08 9.89
CA LYS A 33 3.42 17.50 11.23
C LYS A 33 2.33 16.44 11.27
N LEU A 34 2.72 15.18 11.40
CA LEU A 34 1.80 14.05 11.50
C LEU A 34 1.34 13.90 12.95
N SER A 35 0.04 14.05 13.22
CA SER A 35 -0.56 13.48 14.43
C SER A 35 -1.07 12.07 14.14
N ASP A 36 -0.94 11.14 15.08
CA ASP A 36 -1.48 9.77 14.96
C ASP A 36 -2.96 9.73 14.56
N LYS A 37 -3.74 10.73 15.01
CA LYS A 37 -5.16 10.88 14.62
C LYS A 37 -5.31 11.20 13.13
N GLN A 38 -4.49 12.10 12.60
CA GLN A 38 -4.50 12.47 11.18
C GLN A 38 -4.01 11.32 10.29
N SER A 39 -2.95 10.62 10.72
CA SER A 39 -2.45 9.42 10.06
C SER A 39 -3.53 8.36 9.96
N THR A 40 -4.23 8.11 11.06
CA THR A 40 -5.31 7.14 11.12
C THR A 40 -6.48 7.55 10.23
N LEU A 41 -6.85 8.83 10.22
CA LEU A 41 -7.90 9.35 9.35
C LEU A 41 -7.57 9.14 7.87
N ILE A 42 -6.34 9.46 7.47
CA ILE A 42 -5.87 9.26 6.09
C ILE A 42 -5.90 7.77 5.76
N LEU A 43 -5.32 6.89 6.59
CA LEU A 43 -5.35 5.44 6.36
C LEU A 43 -6.79 4.93 6.18
N ASN A 44 -7.72 5.39 7.01
CA ASN A 44 -9.13 5.02 6.94
C ASN A 44 -9.81 5.47 5.64
N GLN A 45 -9.40 6.59 5.05
CA GLN A 45 -9.93 7.04 3.75
C GLN A 45 -9.52 6.12 2.59
N TYR A 46 -8.31 5.55 2.64
CA TYR A 46 -7.81 4.64 1.59
C TYR A 46 -8.19 3.18 1.81
N LEU A 47 -8.57 2.80 3.04
CA LEU A 47 -8.94 1.43 3.41
C LEU A 47 -10.03 0.80 2.53
N PRO A 48 -11.17 1.47 2.22
CA PRO A 48 -12.21 0.86 1.39
C PRO A 48 -11.70 0.47 0.00
N LYS A 49 -10.94 1.35 -0.66
CA LYS A 49 -10.35 1.08 -1.97
C LYS A 49 -9.30 -0.04 -1.89
N PHE A 50 -8.48 -0.01 -0.83
CA PHE A 50 -7.44 -1.02 -0.62
C PHE A 50 -8.04 -2.42 -0.42
N LYS A 51 -9.15 -2.54 0.33
CA LYS A 51 -9.84 -3.82 0.56
C LYS A 51 -10.28 -4.51 -0.74
N LEU A 52 -10.69 -3.75 -1.76
CA LEU A 52 -11.09 -4.30 -3.06
C LEU A 52 -9.94 -4.98 -3.80
N THR A 53 -8.70 -4.68 -3.42
CA THR A 53 -7.50 -5.27 -4.03
C THR A 53 -6.97 -6.47 -3.25
N LEU A 54 -7.60 -6.85 -2.13
CA LEU A 54 -7.15 -7.99 -1.33
C LEU A 54 -7.73 -9.31 -1.86
N THR A 55 -6.88 -10.33 -1.86
CA THR A 55 -7.25 -11.71 -2.19
C THR A 55 -7.30 -12.58 -0.95
N ASP A 56 -7.69 -13.85 -1.10
CA ASP A 56 -7.72 -14.83 -0.01
C ASP A 56 -6.39 -14.96 0.75
N LYS A 57 -5.26 -14.74 0.07
CA LYS A 57 -3.91 -14.73 0.67
C LYS A 57 -3.74 -13.68 1.78
N HIS A 58 -4.60 -12.67 1.81
CA HIS A 58 -4.51 -11.53 2.71
C HIS A 58 -5.47 -11.61 3.91
N LYS A 59 -6.29 -12.67 4.01
CA LYS A 59 -7.30 -12.86 5.07
C LYS A 59 -6.71 -12.99 6.48
N ASN A 60 -5.44 -13.36 6.60
CA ASN A 60 -4.77 -13.61 7.88
C ASN A 60 -4.52 -12.34 8.71
N LEU A 61 -4.58 -11.17 8.08
CA LEU A 61 -4.33 -9.89 8.74
C LEU A 61 -5.41 -8.88 8.39
N THR A 62 -5.56 -7.87 9.23
CA THR A 62 -6.51 -6.79 8.93
C THR A 62 -6.04 -6.01 7.69
N PRO A 63 -6.97 -5.56 6.83
CA PRO A 63 -6.64 -4.72 5.67
C PRO A 63 -5.83 -3.46 6.02
N LYS A 64 -5.99 -2.95 7.25
CA LYS A 64 -5.25 -1.80 7.76
C LYS A 64 -3.77 -2.12 7.96
N LEU A 65 -3.45 -3.28 8.51
CA LEU A 65 -2.06 -3.72 8.69
C LEU A 65 -1.37 -3.91 7.35
N TRP A 66 -2.05 -4.51 6.37
CA TRP A 66 -1.53 -4.61 5.01
C TRP A 66 -1.27 -3.24 4.38
N LEU A 67 -2.24 -2.31 4.47
CA LEU A 67 -2.05 -0.96 3.94
C LEU A 67 -0.84 -0.25 4.58
N ILE A 68 -0.68 -0.34 5.90
CA ILE A 68 0.47 0.22 6.62
C ILE A 68 1.77 -0.44 6.15
N TRP A 69 1.79 -1.77 6.01
CA TRP A 69 2.95 -2.50 5.52
C TRP A 69 3.36 -2.04 4.12
N TYR A 70 2.41 -1.94 3.18
CA TYR A 70 2.69 -1.46 1.82
C TYR A 70 3.18 -0.01 1.80
N VAL A 71 2.55 0.88 2.57
CA VAL A 71 2.97 2.29 2.71
C VAL A 71 4.42 2.37 3.18
N ASN A 72 4.78 1.59 4.20
CA ASN A 72 6.14 1.58 4.75
C ASN A 72 7.15 0.97 3.78
N ASN A 73 6.81 -0.10 3.06
CA ASN A 73 7.70 -0.68 2.05
C ASN A 73 7.96 0.30 0.91
N ILE A 74 6.92 0.97 0.39
CA ILE A 74 7.09 1.99 -0.66
C ILE A 74 7.90 3.18 -0.15
N ASP A 75 7.71 3.59 1.11
CA ASP A 75 8.55 4.65 1.69
C ASP A 75 10.02 4.24 1.77
N LYS A 76 10.28 2.99 2.20
CA LYS A 76 11.64 2.43 2.23
C LYS A 76 12.25 2.33 0.84
N GLU A 77 11.54 1.81 -0.15
CA GLU A 77 12.01 1.73 -1.54
C GLU A 77 12.42 3.12 -2.05
N ILE A 78 11.52 4.11 -1.94
CA ILE A 78 11.78 5.48 -2.42
C ILE A 78 12.95 6.15 -1.67
N ASN A 79 13.06 5.95 -0.36
CA ASN A 79 14.12 6.57 0.42
C ASN A 79 15.45 5.81 0.30
N SER A 80 15.41 4.49 0.07
CA SER A 80 16.60 3.67 -0.22
C SER A 80 17.16 4.02 -1.60
N ASP A 81 16.31 4.17 -2.61
CA ASP A 81 16.72 4.60 -3.96
C ASP A 81 17.40 5.98 -3.94
N ARG A 82 16.98 6.87 -3.04
CA ARG A 82 17.61 8.19 -2.85
C ARG A 82 19.01 8.12 -2.21
N ASN A 83 19.24 7.15 -1.34
CA ASN A 83 20.53 7.00 -0.65
C ASN A 83 21.58 6.28 -1.50
N ASN A 84 21.18 5.62 -2.59
CA ASN A 84 22.08 4.89 -3.48
C ASN A 84 22.56 5.72 -4.69
N HIS A 85 22.28 7.02 -4.69
CA HIS A 85 22.57 7.97 -5.77
C HIS A 85 23.40 9.18 -5.29
N ILE A 86 24.25 8.96 -4.27
CA ILE A 86 25.21 9.94 -3.74
C ILE A 86 26.62 9.41 -3.92
#